data_AF-A0A7S2BB80-F1
#
_entry.id   AF-A0A7S2BB80-F1
#
_cell.length_a   1.000
_cell.length_b   1.000
_cell.length_c   1.000
_cell.angle_alpha   90.00
_cell.angle_beta   90.00
_cell.angle_gamma   90.00
#
_symmetry.space_group_name_H-M   'P 1'
#
loop_
_entity.id
_entity.type
_entity.pdbx_description
1 polymer ?
#
loop_
_entity_poly.entity_id
_entity_poly.type
_entity_poly.pdbx_seq_one_letter_code
_entity_poly.pdbx_strand_id
1 'polypeptide(L)'
;REKESQLAALRSKHESGLKAQEEAASLQHARAIESSQQALEERDLLWDTERAQFMDQITGLHKERAVMMSEKDKELGQARSMLDEAVKRLSMKPSDGESCHVDRSLVTNLIVTYHERARRKDNRQQAREVLNLIANILGFSQDDKRKVGLFDEEESSSLLNHMVIAPPPTPDLPPEKTKGANLVDLWVAFLEAEAPDESE
;
A
#
# COMPACT_ATOMS: atom_id res chain seq x y z
N ARG A 1 95.52 29.44 -10.45
CA ARG A 1 94.76 30.71 -10.35
C ARG A 1 93.65 30.81 -11.38
N GLU A 2 93.91 30.90 -12.70
CA GLU A 2 92.83 31.05 -13.69
C GLU A 2 91.90 29.82 -13.81
N LYS A 3 92.47 28.61 -13.89
CA LYS A 3 91.69 27.35 -13.89
C LYS A 3 90.84 27.16 -12.64
N GLU A 4 91.33 27.61 -11.48
CA GLU A 4 90.60 27.53 -10.21
C GLU A 4 89.42 28.51 -10.18
N SER A 5 89.61 29.72 -10.74
CA SER A 5 88.53 30.69 -10.91
C SER A 5 87.42 30.19 -11.84
N GLN A 6 87.79 29.53 -12.94
CA GLN A 6 86.82 28.93 -13.86
C GLN A 6 86.04 27.77 -13.22
N LEU A 7 86.72 26.91 -12.44
CA LEU A 7 86.06 25.84 -11.68
C LEU A 7 85.10 26.39 -10.61
N ALA A 8 85.49 27.47 -9.92
CA ALA A 8 84.62 28.14 -8.95
C ALA A 8 83.36 28.73 -9.62
N ALA A 9 83.51 29.36 -10.79
CA ALA A 9 82.38 29.90 -11.55
C ALA A 9 81.41 28.80 -12.03
N LEU A 10 81.93 27.66 -12.49
CA LEU A 10 81.10 26.52 -12.90
C LEU A 10 80.33 25.90 -11.73
N ARG A 11 80.97 25.78 -10.55
CA ARG A 11 80.30 25.31 -9.32
C ARG A 11 79.20 26.26 -8.88
N SER A 12 79.49 27.56 -8.86
CA SER A 12 78.51 28.59 -8.52
C SER A 12 77.29 28.57 -9.47
N LYS A 13 77.52 28.38 -10.77
CA LYS A 13 76.44 28.26 -11.77
C LYS A 13 75.63 26.96 -11.61
N HIS A 14 76.28 25.85 -11.25
CA HIS A 14 75.59 24.59 -10.99
C HIS A 14 74.73 24.68 -9.72
N GLU A 15 75.27 25.28 -8.66
CA GLU A 15 74.54 25.52 -7.40
C GLU A 15 73.35 26.45 -7.57
N SER A 16 73.49 27.52 -8.36
CA SER A 16 72.35 28.41 -8.65
C SER A 16 71.30 27.73 -9.53
N GLY A 17 71.71 26.88 -10.48
CA GLY A 17 70.80 26.06 -11.28
C GLY A 17 70.03 25.04 -10.44
N LEU A 18 70.70 24.36 -9.51
CA LEU A 18 70.06 23.43 -8.57
C LEU A 18 69.04 24.13 -7.67
N LYS A 19 69.40 25.30 -7.12
CA LYS A 19 68.47 26.09 -6.29
C LYS A 19 67.25 26.55 -7.07
N ALA A 20 67.44 27.05 -8.30
CA ALA A 20 66.34 27.46 -9.15
C ALA A 20 65.43 26.27 -9.52
N GLN A 21 66.01 25.08 -9.74
CA GLN A 21 65.25 23.86 -10.00
C GLN A 21 64.46 23.40 -8.77
N GLU A 22 65.05 23.46 -7.57
CA GLU A 22 64.40 23.13 -6.30
C GLU A 22 63.25 24.10 -5.99
N GLU A 23 63.46 25.41 -6.17
CA GLU A 23 62.42 26.42 -6.02
C GLU A 23 61.27 26.21 -7.00
N ALA A 24 61.55 25.89 -8.26
CA ALA A 24 60.54 25.60 -9.26
C ALA A 24 59.72 24.34 -8.90
N ALA A 25 60.39 23.28 -8.42
CA ALA A 25 59.73 22.06 -7.97
C ALA A 25 58.85 22.30 -6.73
N SER A 26 59.35 23.08 -5.76
CA SER A 26 58.60 23.47 -4.57
C SER A 26 57.35 24.28 -4.93
N LEU A 27 57.47 25.21 -5.88
CA LEU A 27 56.36 26.04 -6.32
C LEU A 27 55.31 25.23 -7.11
N GLN A 28 55.74 24.27 -7.92
CA GLN A 28 54.83 23.33 -8.59
C GLN A 28 54.11 22.43 -7.58
N HIS A 29 54.81 21.93 -6.57
CA HIS A 29 54.22 21.12 -5.51
C HIS A 29 53.21 21.91 -4.68
N ALA A 30 53.53 23.16 -4.32
CA ALA A 30 52.61 24.05 -3.62
C ALA A 30 51.34 24.31 -4.44
N ARG A 31 51.46 24.57 -5.74
CA ARG A 31 50.30 24.73 -6.64
C ARG A 31 49.47 23.45 -6.76
N ALA A 32 50.10 22.28 -6.77
CA ALA A 32 49.40 21.01 -6.80
C ALA A 32 48.60 20.77 -5.51
N ILE A 33 49.15 21.12 -4.35
CA ILE A 33 48.43 21.07 -3.06
C ILE A 33 47.24 22.01 -3.07
N GLU A 34 47.44 23.27 -3.47
CA GLU A 34 46.38 24.28 -3.52
C GLU A 34 45.25 23.86 -4.47
N SER A 35 45.58 23.36 -5.66
CA SER A 35 44.60 22.83 -6.60
C SER A 35 43.84 21.63 -6.03
N SER A 36 44.52 20.74 -5.31
CA SER A 36 43.86 19.60 -4.64
C SER A 36 42.95 20.04 -3.50
N GLN A 37 43.30 21.11 -2.76
CA GLN A 37 42.47 21.66 -1.70
C GLN A 37 41.21 22.31 -2.27
N GLN A 38 41.34 23.10 -3.33
CA GLN A 38 40.20 23.70 -4.03
C GLN A 38 39.24 22.63 -4.56
N ALA A 39 39.75 21.55 -5.16
CA ALA A 39 38.92 20.45 -5.64
C ALA A 39 38.16 19.74 -4.49
N LEU A 40 38.75 19.65 -3.29
CA LEU A 40 38.06 19.10 -2.12
C LEU A 40 36.97 20.05 -1.60
N GLU A 41 37.25 21.35 -1.53
CA GLU A 41 36.27 22.37 -1.12
C GLU A 41 35.07 22.42 -2.08
N GLU A 42 35.31 22.39 -3.39
CA GLU A 42 34.25 22.33 -4.40
C GLU A 42 33.40 21.07 -4.25
N ARG A 43 34.04 19.93 -4.03
CA ARG A 43 33.35 18.66 -3.82
C ARG A 43 32.49 18.72 -2.55
N ASP A 44 33.02 19.23 -1.45
CA ASP A 44 32.30 19.32 -0.18
C ASP A 44 31.10 20.29 -0.30
N LEU A 45 31.26 21.41 -1.02
CA LEU A 45 30.15 22.31 -1.34
C LEU A 45 29.05 21.61 -2.15
N LEU A 46 29.41 20.81 -3.16
CA LEU A 46 28.45 20.04 -3.94
C LEU A 46 27.68 19.05 -3.06
N TRP A 47 28.38 18.30 -2.19
CA TRP A 47 27.75 17.40 -1.23
C TRP A 47 26.77 18.12 -0.30
N ASP A 48 27.12 19.30 0.20
CA ASP A 48 26.24 20.08 1.05
C ASP A 48 24.99 20.57 0.29
N THR A 49 25.15 20.98 -0.98
CA THR A 49 24.00 21.38 -1.81
C THR A 49 23.07 20.21 -2.13
N GLU A 50 23.61 19.04 -2.51
CA GLU A 50 22.82 17.83 -2.75
C GLU A 50 22.09 17.39 -1.49
N ARG A 51 22.80 17.39 -0.35
CA ARG A 51 22.21 17.06 0.95
C ARG A 51 21.08 18.02 1.33
N ALA A 52 21.25 19.32 1.09
CA ALA A 52 20.21 20.31 1.33
C ALA A 52 18.97 20.06 0.45
N GLN A 53 19.17 19.73 -0.83
CA GLN A 53 18.07 19.37 -1.75
C GLN A 53 17.33 18.12 -1.28
N PHE A 54 18.04 17.07 -0.86
CA PHE A 54 17.40 15.86 -0.33
C PHE A 54 16.61 16.14 0.95
N MET A 55 17.17 16.95 1.86
CA MET A 55 16.47 17.34 3.09
C MET A 55 15.19 18.14 2.81
N ASP A 56 15.22 19.03 1.81
CA ASP A 56 14.04 19.79 1.38
C ASP A 56 12.98 18.86 0.77
N GLN A 57 13.37 17.91 -0.08
CA GLN A 57 12.46 16.89 -0.63
C GLN A 57 11.81 16.04 0.46
N ILE A 58 12.58 15.54 1.43
CA ILE A 58 12.07 14.78 2.57
C ILE A 58 11.06 15.62 3.36
N THR A 59 11.38 16.89 3.60
CA THR A 59 10.50 17.82 4.31
C THR A 59 9.21 18.09 3.54
N GLY A 60 9.30 18.22 2.21
CA GLY A 60 8.14 18.35 1.31
C GLY A 60 7.22 17.14 1.37
N LEU A 61 7.76 15.93 1.26
CA LEU A 61 6.99 14.68 1.34
C LEU A 61 6.32 14.50 2.71
N HIS A 62 6.98 14.88 3.80
CA HIS A 62 6.36 14.85 5.12
C HIS A 62 5.19 15.82 5.25
N LYS A 63 5.29 17.02 4.68
CA LYS A 63 4.18 17.99 4.65
C LYS A 63 3.02 17.46 3.82
N GLU A 64 3.28 16.92 2.64
CA GLU A 64 2.25 16.34 1.77
C GLU A 64 1.53 15.18 2.46
N ARG A 65 2.28 14.27 3.09
CA ARG A 65 1.71 13.16 3.87
C ARG A 65 0.83 13.67 5.02
N ALA A 66 1.26 14.72 5.72
CA ALA A 66 0.47 15.29 6.81
C ALA A 66 -0.85 15.90 6.33
N VAL A 67 -0.83 16.58 5.18
CA VAL A 67 -2.05 17.11 4.53
C VAL A 67 -2.98 15.97 4.14
N MET A 68 -2.46 14.95 3.45
CA MET A 68 -3.24 13.77 3.04
C MET A 68 -3.88 13.06 4.24
N MET A 69 -3.14 12.86 5.34
CA MET A 69 -3.70 12.26 6.55
C MET A 69 -4.82 13.11 7.15
N SER A 70 -4.65 14.43 7.22
CA SER A 70 -5.67 15.36 7.71
C SER A 70 -6.94 15.31 6.85
N GLU A 71 -6.81 15.20 5.53
CA GLU A 71 -7.95 15.03 4.62
C GLU A 71 -8.65 13.70 4.84
N LYS A 72 -7.90 12.60 4.98
CA LYS A 72 -8.47 11.28 5.26
C LYS A 72 -9.20 11.24 6.61
N ASP A 73 -8.68 11.92 7.62
CA ASP A 73 -9.35 12.03 8.92
C ASP A 73 -10.66 12.80 8.83
N LYS A 74 -10.72 13.85 7.99
CA LYS A 74 -11.98 14.58 7.70
C LYS A 74 -12.99 13.70 6.97
N GLU A 75 -12.55 12.97 5.94
CA GLU A 75 -13.40 12.01 5.20
C GLU A 75 -13.95 10.93 6.13
N LEU A 76 -13.11 10.36 7.00
CA LEU A 76 -13.53 9.38 8.01
C LEU A 76 -14.53 9.97 9.01
N GLY A 77 -14.31 11.21 9.45
CA GLY A 77 -15.26 11.92 10.32
C GLY A 77 -16.62 12.13 9.65
N GLN A 78 -16.63 12.52 8.37
CA GLN A 78 -17.86 12.67 7.59
C GLN A 78 -18.57 11.33 7.39
N ALA A 79 -17.84 10.26 7.04
CA ALA A 79 -18.42 8.93 6.86
C ALA A 79 -19.04 8.39 8.16
N ARG A 80 -18.39 8.61 9.31
CA ARG A 80 -18.95 8.27 10.63
C ARG A 80 -20.21 9.05 10.92
N SER A 81 -20.23 10.36 10.66
CA SER A 81 -21.42 11.20 10.84
C SER A 81 -22.60 10.73 9.97
N MET A 82 -22.35 10.41 8.70
CA MET A 82 -23.37 9.87 7.80
C MET A 82 -23.89 8.52 8.27
N LEU A 83 -23.00 7.65 8.78
CA LEU A 83 -23.39 6.35 9.34
C LEU A 83 -24.25 6.52 10.59
N ASP A 84 -23.86 7.40 11.51
CA ASP A 84 -24.62 7.68 12.73
C ASP A 84 -26.00 8.25 12.40
N GLU A 85 -26.10 9.12 11.39
CA GLU A 85 -27.39 9.63 10.91
C GLU A 85 -28.25 8.52 10.30
N ALA A 86 -27.67 7.65 9.46
CA ALA A 86 -28.39 6.51 8.89
C ALA A 86 -28.89 5.54 9.98
N VAL A 87 -28.05 5.26 10.97
CA VAL A 87 -28.39 4.44 12.14
C VAL A 87 -29.52 5.08 12.95
N LYS A 88 -29.48 6.41 13.14
CA LYS A 88 -30.54 7.15 13.84
C LYS A 88 -31.86 7.09 13.06
N ARG A 89 -31.83 7.30 11.74
CA ARG A 89 -33.02 7.18 10.87
C ARG A 89 -33.63 5.78 10.90
N LEU A 90 -32.80 4.74 10.92
CA LEU A 90 -33.23 3.35 11.10
C LEU A 90 -33.87 3.13 12.47
N SER A 91 -33.27 3.68 13.53
CA SER A 91 -33.75 3.51 14.91
C SER A 91 -35.05 4.30 15.19
N MET A 92 -35.33 5.37 14.45
CA MET A 92 -36.53 6.20 14.58
C MET A 92 -37.72 5.76 13.71
N LYS A 93 -37.62 4.66 12.96
CA LYS A 93 -38.75 4.02 12.27
C LYS A 93 -39.31 2.80 13.04
N PRO A 94 -39.90 2.92 14.23
CA PRO A 94 -40.94 2.01 14.66
C PRO A 94 -42.29 2.61 14.22
N SER A 95 -42.65 2.48 12.95
CA SER A 95 -44.04 2.71 12.54
C SER A 95 -44.75 1.37 12.55
N ASP A 96 -45.59 1.20 13.57
CA ASP A 96 -46.82 0.42 13.61
C ASP A 96 -47.06 -0.58 12.46
N GLY A 97 -47.15 -1.85 12.85
CA GLY A 97 -47.87 -2.86 12.08
C GLY A 97 -46.98 -3.90 11.41
N GLU A 98 -46.86 -5.06 12.07
CA GLU A 98 -46.59 -6.38 11.49
C GLU A 98 -45.16 -6.66 10.98
N SER A 99 -44.39 -7.31 11.88
CA SER A 99 -43.42 -8.36 11.59
C SER A 99 -42.48 -8.17 10.39
N CYS A 100 -41.43 -7.37 10.57
CA CYS A 100 -40.14 -7.72 9.99
C CYS A 100 -39.03 -7.18 10.88
N HIS A 101 -38.87 -7.81 12.05
CA HIS A 101 -37.74 -7.56 12.94
C HIS A 101 -36.51 -8.22 12.31
N VAL A 102 -35.96 -7.61 11.27
CA VAL A 102 -34.65 -7.99 10.76
C VAL A 102 -33.66 -7.70 11.87
N ASP A 103 -33.07 -8.75 12.43
CA ASP A 103 -32.15 -8.62 13.55
C ASP A 103 -30.97 -7.70 13.16
N ARG A 104 -30.86 -6.59 13.87
CA ARG A 104 -29.83 -5.58 13.64
C ARG A 104 -28.43 -6.16 13.82
N SER A 105 -28.26 -7.14 14.71
CA SER A 105 -27.00 -7.84 14.91
C SER A 105 -26.61 -8.66 13.68
N LEU A 106 -27.59 -9.33 13.06
CA LEU A 106 -27.40 -10.13 11.84
C LEU A 106 -26.94 -9.26 10.66
N VAL A 107 -27.61 -8.13 10.41
CA VAL A 107 -27.24 -7.22 9.31
C VAL A 107 -25.86 -6.60 9.54
N THR A 108 -25.54 -6.25 10.78
CA THR A 108 -24.23 -5.69 11.13
C THR A 108 -23.12 -6.72 10.88
N ASN A 109 -23.32 -7.98 11.29
CA ASN A 109 -22.36 -9.06 11.07
C ASN A 109 -22.15 -9.34 9.58
N LEU A 110 -23.21 -9.28 8.77
CA LEU A 110 -23.11 -9.44 7.31
C LEU A 110 -22.31 -8.30 6.66
N ILE A 111 -22.53 -7.05 7.08
CA ILE A 111 -21.78 -5.90 6.56
C ILE A 111 -20.28 -5.99 6.92
N VAL A 112 -19.97 -6.40 8.16
CA VAL A 112 -18.59 -6.65 8.59
C VAL A 112 -17.95 -7.76 7.75
N THR A 113 -18.66 -8.88 7.59
CA THR A 113 -18.20 -10.03 6.77
C THR A 113 -17.95 -9.62 5.32
N TYR A 114 -18.81 -8.77 4.75
CA TYR A 114 -18.61 -8.22 3.41
C TYR A 114 -17.29 -7.45 3.31
N HIS A 115 -17.03 -6.53 4.24
CA HIS A 115 -15.80 -5.72 4.22
C HIS A 115 -14.54 -6.54 4.46
N GLU A 116 -14.58 -7.54 5.33
CA GLU A 116 -13.45 -8.44 5.57
C GLU A 116 -13.10 -9.27 4.33
N ARG A 117 -14.11 -9.77 3.62
CA ARG A 117 -13.94 -10.56 2.39
C ARG A 117 -13.57 -9.70 1.19
N ALA A 118 -14.15 -8.51 1.06
CA ALA A 118 -13.88 -7.58 -0.04
C ALA A 118 -12.42 -7.09 -0.09
N ARG A 119 -11.72 -7.10 1.06
CA ARG A 119 -10.29 -6.73 1.14
C ARG A 119 -9.35 -7.76 0.53
N ARG A 120 -9.78 -9.01 0.36
CA ARG A 120 -8.96 -10.10 -0.21
C ARG A 120 -9.36 -10.35 -1.65
N LYS A 121 -8.38 -10.32 -2.56
CA LYS A 121 -8.61 -10.49 -4.00
C LYS A 121 -9.28 -11.85 -4.32
N ASP A 122 -8.94 -12.88 -3.57
CA ASP A 122 -9.43 -14.26 -3.76
C ASP A 122 -10.88 -14.46 -3.27
N ASN A 123 -11.40 -13.55 -2.43
CA ASN A 123 -12.74 -13.67 -1.83
C ASN A 123 -13.75 -12.70 -2.43
N ARG A 124 -13.46 -12.10 -3.60
CA ARG A 124 -14.31 -11.11 -4.24
C ARG A 124 -15.69 -11.66 -4.61
N GLN A 125 -15.75 -12.93 -5.03
CA GLN A 125 -17.01 -13.62 -5.34
C GLN A 125 -17.86 -13.82 -4.08
N GLN A 126 -17.24 -14.28 -2.99
CA GLN A 126 -17.92 -14.44 -1.70
C GLN A 126 -18.37 -13.10 -1.11
N ALA A 127 -17.61 -12.02 -1.32
CA ALA A 127 -18.03 -10.68 -0.95
C ALA A 127 -19.28 -10.25 -1.74
N ARG A 128 -19.34 -10.55 -3.05
CA ARG A 128 -20.54 -10.31 -3.87
C ARG A 128 -21.76 -11.09 -3.38
N GLU A 129 -21.58 -12.36 -2.99
CA GLU A 129 -22.66 -13.18 -2.44
C GLU A 129 -23.21 -12.61 -1.13
N VAL A 130 -22.33 -12.17 -0.22
CA VAL A 130 -22.73 -11.52 1.03
C VAL A 130 -23.46 -10.20 0.75
N LEU A 131 -22.98 -9.40 -0.20
CA LEU A 131 -23.64 -8.16 -0.60
C LEU A 131 -25.03 -8.41 -1.20
N ASN A 132 -25.18 -9.46 -2.01
CA ASN A 132 -26.46 -9.86 -2.58
C ASN A 132 -27.44 -10.31 -1.49
N LEU A 133 -26.95 -11.03 -0.48
CA LEU A 133 -27.74 -11.44 0.68
C LEU A 133 -28.22 -10.21 1.49
N ILE A 134 -27.33 -9.26 1.77
CA ILE A 134 -27.69 -7.99 2.45
C ILE A 134 -28.77 -7.24 1.65
N ALA A 135 -28.59 -7.13 0.33
CA ALA A 135 -29.56 -6.46 -0.54
C ALA A 135 -30.93 -7.15 -0.54
N ASN A 136 -30.98 -8.48 -0.46
CA ASN A 136 -32.23 -9.24 -0.37
C ASN A 136 -32.92 -9.08 0.99
N ILE A 137 -32.16 -9.15 2.09
CA ILE A 137 -32.68 -8.98 3.47
C ILE A 137 -33.25 -7.57 3.67
N LEU A 138 -32.60 -6.55 3.10
CA LEU A 138 -33.03 -5.16 3.20
C LEU A 138 -34.07 -4.75 2.15
N GLY A 139 -34.50 -5.68 1.28
CA GLY A 139 -35.52 -5.40 0.27
C GLY A 139 -35.09 -4.38 -0.79
N PHE A 140 -33.81 -4.36 -1.19
CA PHE A 140 -33.30 -3.43 -2.19
C PHE A 140 -34.03 -3.60 -3.53
N SER A 141 -34.40 -2.46 -4.14
CA SER A 141 -34.92 -2.43 -5.50
C SER A 141 -33.85 -2.87 -6.51
N GLN A 142 -34.26 -3.24 -7.73
CA GLN A 142 -33.33 -3.56 -8.82
C GLN A 142 -32.36 -2.40 -9.11
N ASP A 143 -32.82 -1.15 -9.03
CA ASP A 143 -32.00 0.04 -9.21
C ASP A 143 -30.97 0.20 -8.10
N ASP A 144 -31.33 -0.12 -6.85
CA ASP A 144 -30.39 -0.05 -5.73
C ASP A 144 -29.35 -1.17 -5.80
N LYS A 145 -29.73 -2.35 -6.29
CA LYS A 145 -28.79 -3.44 -6.60
C LYS A 145 -27.79 -3.08 -7.70
N ARG A 146 -28.21 -2.34 -8.73
CA ARG A 146 -27.31 -1.78 -9.77
C ARG A 146 -26.32 -0.78 -9.17
N LYS A 147 -26.77 0.14 -8.31
CA LYS A 147 -25.90 1.14 -7.66
C LYS A 147 -24.81 0.53 -6.79
N VAL A 148 -25.07 -0.63 -6.18
CA VAL A 148 -24.08 -1.35 -5.35
C VAL A 148 -23.25 -2.38 -6.14
N GLY A 149 -23.37 -2.42 -7.47
CA GLY A 149 -22.53 -3.27 -8.33
C GLY A 149 -22.87 -4.77 -8.27
N LEU A 150 -24.11 -5.12 -7.92
CA LEU A 150 -24.62 -6.50 -7.96
C LEU A 150 -25.14 -6.93 -9.34
N PHE A 151 -25.42 -5.96 -10.22
CA PHE A 151 -25.73 -6.19 -11.62
C PHE A 151 -24.59 -5.62 -12.47
N ASP A 152 -23.72 -6.49 -12.99
CA ASP A 152 -22.84 -6.15 -14.11
C ASP A 152 -23.62 -6.48 -15.40
N GLU A 153 -24.03 -5.46 -16.17
CA GLU A 153 -24.44 -5.62 -17.58
C GLU A 153 -23.21 -5.80 -18.50
N GLU A 154 -22.17 -6.50 -18.05
CA GLU A 154 -20.98 -6.81 -18.85
C GLU A 154 -20.78 -8.32 -18.99
N GLU A 155 -21.80 -9.00 -19.52
CA GLU A 155 -21.52 -9.99 -20.55
C GLU A 155 -21.21 -9.25 -21.85
N SER A 156 -19.97 -8.84 -22.07
CA SER A 156 -19.49 -8.80 -23.45
C SER A 156 -17.98 -9.01 -23.54
N SER A 157 -17.67 -10.16 -24.15
CA SER A 157 -16.51 -10.35 -25.01
C SER A 157 -15.17 -10.67 -24.35
N SER A 158 -14.78 -11.92 -24.61
CA SER A 158 -13.43 -12.30 -25.01
C SER A 158 -12.47 -12.66 -23.88
N LEU A 159 -12.30 -13.98 -23.71
CA LEU A 159 -11.05 -14.71 -23.99
C LEU A 159 -10.96 -15.91 -23.02
N LEU A 160 -11.49 -17.05 -23.44
CA LEU A 160 -10.69 -18.22 -23.79
C LEU A 160 -10.03 -18.96 -22.60
N ASN A 161 -10.64 -20.11 -22.33
CA ASN A 161 -9.98 -21.42 -22.26
C ASN A 161 -9.06 -21.77 -21.09
N HIS A 162 -9.43 -22.92 -20.51
CA HIS A 162 -8.62 -23.86 -19.74
C HIS A 162 -8.16 -23.42 -18.35
N MET A 163 -8.89 -23.90 -17.34
CA MET A 163 -8.25 -24.73 -16.33
C MET A 163 -9.28 -25.61 -15.63
N VAL A 164 -9.20 -26.92 -15.90
CA VAL A 164 -9.73 -27.96 -15.03
C VAL A 164 -8.89 -27.89 -13.75
N ILE A 165 -9.47 -27.44 -12.64
CA ILE A 165 -8.86 -27.54 -11.32
C ILE A 165 -9.84 -28.33 -10.46
N ALA A 166 -9.38 -29.49 -10.01
CA ALA A 166 -10.12 -30.46 -9.22
C ALA A 166 -10.68 -29.83 -7.93
N PRO A 167 -11.86 -30.26 -7.46
CA PRO A 167 -12.39 -29.83 -6.19
C PRO A 167 -11.48 -30.30 -5.03
N PRO A 168 -11.21 -29.46 -4.02
CA PRO A 168 -10.48 -29.88 -2.83
C PRO A 168 -11.32 -30.89 -2.01
N PRO A 169 -10.67 -31.79 -1.25
CA PRO A 169 -11.35 -32.88 -0.55
C PRO A 169 -12.31 -32.35 0.51
N THR A 170 -13.58 -32.76 0.41
CA THR A 170 -14.60 -32.55 1.44
C THR A 170 -14.31 -33.41 2.67
N PRO A 171 -14.63 -32.93 3.90
CA PRO A 171 -14.64 -33.77 5.09
C PRO A 171 -15.67 -34.91 4.94
N ASP A 172 -15.34 -36.08 5.50
CA ASP A 172 -16.07 -37.35 5.42
C ASP A 172 -17.54 -37.22 5.85
N LEU A 173 -18.39 -36.85 4.90
CA LEU A 173 -19.84 -37.06 4.97
C LEU A 173 -20.20 -38.21 4.03
N PRO A 174 -21.01 -39.19 4.48
CA PRO A 174 -21.38 -40.33 3.65
C PRO A 174 -22.03 -39.85 2.33
N PRO A 175 -21.44 -40.18 1.17
CA PRO A 175 -21.73 -39.51 -0.11
C PRO A 175 -23.07 -39.89 -0.75
N GLU A 176 -23.91 -40.68 -0.09
CA GLU A 176 -25.19 -41.10 -0.68
C GLU A 176 -26.32 -40.07 -0.58
N LYS A 177 -26.20 -39.03 0.27
CA LYS A 177 -27.30 -38.04 0.46
C LYS A 177 -27.09 -36.70 -0.23
N THR A 178 -25.92 -36.40 -0.81
CA THR A 178 -25.61 -35.05 -1.29
C THR A 178 -25.77 -34.84 -2.80
N LYS A 179 -26.07 -35.90 -3.56
CA LYS A 179 -26.20 -35.80 -5.03
C LYS A 179 -27.64 -35.45 -5.42
N GLY A 180 -27.99 -34.16 -5.31
CA GLY A 180 -29.29 -33.60 -5.73
C GLY A 180 -30.03 -32.79 -4.67
N ALA A 181 -29.43 -32.59 -3.49
CA ALA A 181 -30.04 -31.82 -2.40
C ALA A 181 -30.05 -30.32 -2.73
N ASN A 182 -31.16 -29.64 -2.45
CA ASN A 182 -31.30 -28.19 -2.60
C ASN A 182 -30.38 -27.49 -1.57
N LEU A 183 -29.94 -26.26 -1.85
CA LEU A 183 -29.11 -25.46 -0.95
C LEU A 183 -29.75 -25.32 0.45
N VAL A 184 -31.09 -25.33 0.51
CA VAL A 184 -31.87 -25.34 1.74
C VAL A 184 -31.63 -26.63 2.55
N ASP A 185 -31.60 -27.80 1.90
CA ASP A 185 -31.39 -29.09 2.55
C ASP A 185 -29.95 -29.23 3.09
N LEU A 186 -28.98 -28.66 2.37
CA LEU A 186 -27.58 -28.58 2.82
C LEU A 186 -27.40 -27.65 4.01
N TRP A 187 -28.15 -26.54 4.06
CA TRP A 187 -28.15 -25.63 5.21
C TRP A 187 -28.86 -26.21 6.42
N VAL A 188 -29.96 -26.94 6.25
CA VAL A 188 -30.64 -27.65 7.35
C VAL A 188 -29.73 -28.74 7.91
N ALA A 189 -29.08 -29.54 7.06
CA ALA A 189 -28.15 -30.58 7.52
C ALA A 189 -26.92 -30.00 8.25
N PHE A 190 -26.44 -28.83 7.83
CA PHE A 190 -25.36 -28.12 8.53
C PHE A 190 -25.82 -27.62 9.91
N LEU A 191 -27.02 -27.03 10.00
CA LEU A 191 -27.57 -26.56 11.28
C LEU A 191 -27.89 -27.70 12.24
N GLU A 192 -28.34 -28.86 11.74
CA GLU A 192 -28.55 -30.07 12.54
C GLU A 192 -27.23 -30.67 13.02
N ALA A 193 -26.15 -30.57 12.25
CA ALA A 193 -24.82 -31.05 12.65
C ALA A 193 -24.10 -30.13 13.65
N GLU A 194 -24.38 -28.83 13.59
CA GLU A 194 -23.78 -27.82 14.48
C GLU A 194 -24.60 -27.60 15.76
N ALA A 195 -25.88 -28.00 15.77
CA ALA A 195 -26.68 -28.02 16.98
C ALA A 195 -26.13 -29.13 17.91
N PRO A 196 -25.65 -28.80 19.12
CA PRO A 196 -25.25 -29.83 20.07
C PRO A 196 -26.49 -30.65 20.41
N ASP A 197 -26.43 -31.97 20.22
CA ASP A 197 -27.47 -32.88 20.68
C ASP A 197 -27.68 -32.64 22.19
N GLU A 198 -28.78 -31.97 22.57
CA GLU A 198 -29.24 -31.85 23.95
C GLU A 198 -29.78 -33.22 24.42
N SER A 199 -28.90 -34.21 24.47
CA SER A 199 -29.12 -35.50 25.10
C SER A 199 -28.04 -35.76 26.14
N GLU A 200 -28.12 -34.99 27.22
CA GLU A 200 -27.77 -35.41 28.59
C GLU A 200 -28.60 -34.63 29.63
#